data_AF-A0A317EYD3-F1
#
_entry.id   AF-A0A317EYD3-F1
#
_cell.length_a   1.000
_cell.length_b   1.000
_cell.length_c   1.000
_cell.angle_alpha   90.00
_cell.angle_beta   90.00
_cell.angle_gamma   90.00
#
_symmetry.space_group_name_H-M   'P 1'
#
loop_
_entity.id
_entity.type
_entity.pdbx_description
1 polymer ?
#
loop_
_entity_poly.entity_id
_entity_poly.type
_entity_poly.pdbx_seq_one_letter_code
_entity_poly.pdbx_strand_id
1 'polypeptide(L)'
;MKSIFLSIIIIMLTHSSFAQKFDKRQISQKSELNLSFESKFRGIIKNDVIYYVEKDMQTLSAYYNGKPKWKTNIIAICGKPYIGKPAIRVIKLKTDKMFVVFGKHSFAEVDLSTGKTKYLGSD
;
A
#
# COMPACT_ATOMS: atom_id res chain seq x y z
N MET A 1 20.58 36.84 37.09
CA MET A 1 19.36 36.13 36.65
C MET A 1 18.99 36.57 35.24
N LYS A 2 19.63 35.99 34.21
CA LYS A 2 19.20 36.09 32.80
C LYS A 2 19.09 34.66 32.27
N SER A 3 18.28 33.89 33.00
CA SER A 3 17.99 32.50 32.75
C SER A 3 16.56 32.44 32.19
N ILE A 4 16.31 31.54 31.25
CA ILE A 4 15.00 31.01 30.83
C ILE A 4 14.33 31.63 29.59
N PHE A 5 14.61 32.86 29.15
CA PHE A 5 13.81 33.42 28.02
C PHE A 5 14.23 32.99 26.61
N LEU A 6 15.39 32.34 26.43
CA LEU A 6 15.86 31.91 25.10
C LEU A 6 15.55 30.44 24.77
N SER A 7 14.87 29.71 25.67
CA SER A 7 14.65 28.26 25.51
C SER A 7 13.28 27.90 24.90
N ILE A 8 12.35 28.85 24.78
CA ILE A 8 10.98 28.56 24.33
C ILE A 8 10.82 28.62 22.80
N ILE A 9 11.73 29.30 22.08
CA ILE A 9 11.64 29.47 20.61
C ILE A 9 12.08 28.20 19.84
N ILE A 10 12.75 27.24 20.48
CA ILE A 10 13.25 26.02 19.81
C ILE A 10 12.19 24.91 19.72
N ILE A 11 11.10 24.98 20.51
CA ILE A 11 10.13 23.87 20.61
C ILE A 11 9.05 23.93 19.49
N MET A 12 8.86 25.06 18.83
CA MET A 12 7.74 25.28 17.88
C MET A 12 8.00 24.86 16.41
N LEU A 13 9.19 24.34 16.07
CA LEU A 13 9.49 23.88 14.69
C LEU A 13 9.33 22.37 14.47
N THR A 14 8.86 21.61 15.46
CA THR A 14 8.65 20.17 15.34
C THR A 14 7.17 19.79 15.16
N HIS A 15 6.42 20.57 14.39
CA HIS A 15 5.29 19.98 13.67
C HIS A 15 5.84 19.27 12.43
N SER A 16 6.51 18.14 12.65
CA SER A 16 6.65 17.12 11.63
C SER A 16 5.23 16.66 11.30
N SER A 17 4.65 17.32 10.30
CA SER A 17 3.52 16.79 9.55
C SER A 17 3.87 15.33 9.28
N PHE A 18 3.15 14.43 9.94
CA PHE A 18 3.41 13.00 9.89
C PHE A 18 3.36 12.62 8.41
N ALA A 19 4.53 12.49 7.78
CA ALA A 19 4.62 12.42 6.34
C ALA A 19 3.81 11.20 5.89
N GLN A 20 2.72 11.44 5.18
CA GLN A 20 1.91 10.34 4.67
C GLN A 20 2.82 9.52 3.75
N LYS A 21 2.95 8.22 4.03
CA LYS A 21 3.88 7.32 3.31
C LYS A 21 3.50 7.12 1.84
N PHE A 22 2.33 7.59 1.43
CA PHE A 22 1.79 7.49 0.08
C PHE A 22 1.37 8.87 -0.43
N ASP A 23 1.44 9.07 -1.75
CA ASP A 23 0.96 10.28 -2.41
C ASP A 23 -0.55 10.15 -2.67
N LYS A 24 -1.36 11.06 -2.08
CA LYS A 24 -2.82 11.08 -2.25
C LYS A 24 -3.25 11.17 -3.71
N ARG A 25 -2.46 11.79 -4.58
CA ARG A 25 -2.76 11.93 -6.02
C ARG A 25 -2.72 10.60 -6.76
N GLN A 26 -2.09 9.59 -6.17
CA GLN A 26 -1.98 8.24 -6.72
C GLN A 26 -3.09 7.30 -6.22
N ILE A 27 -4.08 7.82 -5.50
CA ILE A 27 -5.18 7.03 -4.94
C ILE A 27 -6.41 7.15 -5.84
N SER A 28 -6.95 6.00 -6.25
CA SER A 28 -8.15 5.88 -7.08
C SER A 28 -9.37 5.49 -6.22
N GLN A 29 -10.56 5.89 -6.65
CA GLN A 29 -11.84 5.42 -6.09
C GLN A 29 -12.39 4.17 -6.80
N LYS A 30 -11.69 3.66 -7.83
CA LYS A 30 -12.09 2.43 -8.53
C LYS A 30 -11.96 1.20 -7.64
N SER A 31 -12.76 0.17 -7.87
CA SER A 31 -12.61 -1.13 -7.20
C SER A 31 -11.50 -2.00 -7.79
N GLU A 32 -10.96 -1.64 -8.96
CA GLU A 32 -9.89 -2.36 -9.63
C GLU A 32 -8.88 -1.36 -10.17
N LEU A 33 -7.60 -1.74 -10.10
CA LEU A 33 -6.51 -0.96 -10.65
C LEU A 33 -5.54 -1.89 -11.39
N ASN A 34 -5.33 -1.62 -12.68
CA ASN A 34 -4.29 -2.26 -13.45
C ASN A 34 -3.07 -1.34 -13.56
N LEU A 35 -2.06 -1.61 -12.75
CA LEU A 35 -0.85 -0.79 -12.61
C LEU A 35 0.01 -0.76 -13.87
N SER A 36 -0.21 -1.68 -14.82
CA SER A 36 0.49 -1.69 -16.11
C SER A 36 -0.09 -0.66 -17.09
N PHE A 37 -1.38 -0.33 -16.99
CA PHE A 37 -2.05 0.65 -17.85
C PHE A 37 -2.35 1.98 -17.13
N GLU A 38 -2.45 1.95 -15.81
CA GLU A 38 -2.86 3.09 -14.98
C GLU A 38 -1.71 3.59 -14.09
N SER A 39 -0.55 3.87 -14.70
CA SER A 39 0.71 4.17 -14.01
C SER A 39 0.68 5.38 -13.05
N LYS A 40 -0.30 6.28 -13.21
CA LYS A 40 -0.51 7.42 -12.30
C LYS A 40 -1.07 7.02 -10.94
N PHE A 41 -1.73 5.86 -10.85
CA PHE A 41 -2.33 5.35 -9.62
C PHE A 41 -1.50 4.21 -9.04
N ARG A 42 -1.56 4.09 -7.72
CA ARG A 42 -0.87 3.05 -6.93
C ARG A 42 -1.74 2.47 -5.83
N GLY A 43 -2.87 3.10 -5.52
CA GLY A 43 -3.77 2.60 -4.49
C GLY A 43 -5.22 2.83 -4.80
N ILE A 44 -6.05 2.14 -4.01
CA ILE A 44 -7.50 2.23 -4.02
C ILE A 44 -7.95 2.66 -2.62
N ILE A 45 -8.93 3.55 -2.53
CA ILE A 45 -9.61 3.88 -1.27
C ILE A 45 -11.00 3.25 -1.20
N LYS A 46 -11.33 2.64 -0.05
CA LYS A 46 -12.67 2.13 0.28
C LYS A 46 -12.89 2.26 1.79
N ASN A 47 -14.01 2.85 2.20
CA ASN A 47 -14.38 3.04 3.62
C ASN A 47 -13.23 3.64 4.46
N ASP A 48 -12.61 4.72 3.96
CA ASP A 48 -11.46 5.41 4.57
C ASP A 48 -10.18 4.56 4.74
N VAL A 49 -10.18 3.33 4.23
CA VAL A 49 -8.99 2.49 4.14
C VAL A 49 -8.38 2.63 2.75
N ILE A 50 -7.09 2.96 2.72
CA ILE A 50 -6.29 3.05 1.51
C ILE A 50 -5.47 1.77 1.39
N TYR A 51 -5.66 1.05 0.29
CA TYR A 51 -4.86 -0.10 -0.09
C TYR A 51 -3.86 0.34 -1.17
N TYR A 52 -2.57 0.24 -0.89
CA TYR A 52 -1.54 0.89 -1.66
C TYR A 52 -0.39 -0.06 -2.02
N VAL A 53 -0.02 -0.07 -3.29
CA VAL A 53 1.15 -0.80 -3.80
C VAL A 53 2.39 0.08 -3.65
N GLU A 54 3.31 -0.40 -2.82
CA GLU A 54 4.54 0.29 -2.46
C GLU A 54 5.49 0.46 -3.66
N LYS A 55 6.54 1.26 -3.45
CA LYS A 55 7.51 1.59 -4.50
C LYS A 55 8.21 0.36 -5.09
N ASP A 56 8.40 -0.68 -4.28
CA ASP A 56 9.02 -1.95 -4.71
C ASP A 56 8.15 -2.76 -5.68
N MET A 57 6.89 -2.37 -5.87
CA MET A 57 5.88 -3.07 -6.67
C MET A 57 5.58 -4.50 -6.18
N GLN A 58 6.05 -4.90 -5.00
CA GLN A 58 5.90 -6.25 -4.45
C GLN A 58 5.07 -6.27 -3.18
N THR A 59 5.01 -5.12 -2.51
CA THR A 59 4.35 -4.98 -1.23
C THR A 59 3.02 -4.24 -1.35
N LEU A 60 1.98 -4.82 -0.75
CA LEU A 60 0.69 -4.20 -0.55
C LEU A 60 0.57 -3.76 0.92
N SER A 61 0.17 -2.51 1.12
CA SER A 61 -0.06 -1.93 2.45
C SER A 61 -1.49 -1.43 2.57
N ALA A 62 -2.04 -1.51 3.78
CA ALA A 62 -3.29 -0.83 4.12
C ALA A 62 -3.04 0.29 5.12
N TYR A 63 -3.74 1.41 4.93
CA TYR A 63 -3.67 2.57 5.79
C TYR A 63 -5.08 3.04 6.16
N TYR A 64 -5.28 3.45 7.41
CA TYR A 64 -6.51 4.08 7.87
C TYR A 64 -6.16 5.36 8.59
N ASN A 65 -6.79 6.47 8.18
CA ASN A 65 -6.45 7.81 8.66
C ASN A 65 -4.94 8.12 8.61
N GLY A 66 -4.28 7.67 7.52
CA GLY A 66 -2.83 7.83 7.31
C GLY A 66 -1.94 6.94 8.18
N LYS A 67 -2.50 6.14 9.10
CA LYS A 67 -1.75 5.20 9.93
C LYS A 67 -1.73 3.82 9.27
N PRO A 68 -0.60 3.10 9.29
CA PRO A 68 -0.52 1.75 8.74
C PRO A 68 -1.41 0.79 9.56
N LYS A 69 -2.25 0.01 8.88
CA LYS A 69 -2.99 -1.11 9.46
C LYS A 69 -2.20 -2.41 9.36
N TRP A 70 -1.74 -2.72 8.15
CA TRP A 70 -0.96 -3.91 7.85
C TRP A 70 -0.13 -3.68 6.59
N LYS A 71 0.87 -4.55 6.38
CA LYS A 71 1.74 -4.57 5.22
C LYS A 71 2.11 -6.00 4.90
N THR A 72 2.03 -6.39 3.63
CA THR A 72 2.33 -7.75 3.17
C THR A 72 3.10 -7.74 1.86
N ASN A 73 4.23 -8.44 1.81
CA ASN A 73 4.99 -8.62 0.58
C ASN A 73 4.46 -9.86 -0.15
N ILE A 74 3.79 -9.64 -1.28
CA ILE A 74 3.10 -10.68 -2.03
C ILE A 74 4.11 -11.69 -2.59
N ILE A 75 5.24 -11.21 -3.12
CA ILE A 75 6.27 -12.07 -3.73
C ILE A 75 7.00 -12.89 -2.67
N ALA A 76 7.27 -12.31 -1.50
CA ALA A 76 7.92 -13.04 -0.41
C ALA A 76 7.05 -14.20 0.11
N ILE A 77 5.73 -14.03 0.14
CA ILE A 77 4.79 -15.05 0.62
C ILE A 77 4.43 -16.07 -0.47
N CYS A 78 4.14 -15.60 -1.68
CA CYS A 78 3.65 -16.45 -2.77
C CYS A 78 4.78 -17.05 -3.62
N GLY A 79 6.02 -16.61 -3.41
CA GLY A 79 7.16 -16.97 -4.25
C GLY A 79 7.29 -16.09 -5.50
N LYS A 80 8.45 -16.21 -6.16
CA LYS A 80 8.70 -15.53 -7.42
C LYS A 80 7.83 -16.16 -8.52
N PRO A 81 7.17 -15.35 -9.37
CA PRO A 81 6.43 -15.88 -10.50
C PRO A 81 7.38 -16.52 -11.52
N TYR A 82 6.92 -17.58 -12.19
CA TYR A 82 7.69 -18.24 -13.25
C TYR A 82 7.86 -17.34 -14.48
N ILE A 83 6.81 -16.57 -14.83
CA ILE A 83 6.81 -15.67 -15.99
C ILE A 83 6.61 -14.22 -15.56
N GLY A 84 7.47 -13.35 -16.09
CA GLY A 84 7.40 -11.90 -15.92
C GLY A 84 8.12 -11.39 -14.67
N LYS A 85 8.19 -10.05 -14.53
CA LYS A 85 8.83 -9.42 -13.36
C LYS A 85 8.07 -9.78 -12.07
N PRO A 86 8.79 -10.03 -10.95
CA PRO A 86 8.19 -10.23 -9.63
C PRO A 86 7.58 -8.93 -9.11
N ALA A 87 6.38 -8.60 -9.58
CA ALA A 87 5.68 -7.37 -9.27
C ALA A 87 4.16 -7.57 -9.34
N ILE A 88 3.44 -6.89 -8.46
CA ILE A 88 2.00 -6.70 -8.48
C ILE A 88 1.65 -5.89 -9.72
N ARG A 89 0.70 -6.40 -10.50
CA ARG A 89 0.20 -5.77 -11.73
C ARG A 89 -1.24 -5.32 -11.60
N VAL A 90 -2.06 -6.08 -10.88
CA VAL A 90 -3.48 -5.77 -10.68
C VAL A 90 -3.82 -5.94 -9.22
N ILE A 91 -4.59 -5.00 -8.69
CA ILE A 91 -5.30 -5.14 -7.42
C ILE A 91 -6.80 -4.94 -7.67
N LYS A 92 -7.63 -5.82 -7.11
CA LYS A 92 -9.08 -5.78 -7.27
C LYS A 92 -9.75 -6.04 -5.94
N LEU A 93 -10.51 -5.07 -5.45
CA LEU A 93 -11.33 -5.19 -4.27
C LEU A 93 -12.50 -6.15 -4.52
N LYS A 94 -12.64 -7.12 -3.62
CA LYS A 94 -13.85 -7.92 -3.40
C LYS A 94 -14.44 -7.54 -2.03
N THR A 95 -15.46 -8.27 -1.58
CA THR A 95 -16.21 -7.95 -0.36
C THR A 95 -15.31 -7.84 0.87
N ASP A 96 -14.57 -8.91 1.18
CA ASP A 96 -13.70 -9.10 2.35
C ASP A 96 -12.22 -9.24 1.99
N LYS A 97 -11.91 -9.33 0.69
CA LYS A 97 -10.56 -9.66 0.20
C LYS A 97 -10.14 -8.80 -0.98
N MET A 98 -8.83 -8.70 -1.19
CA MET A 98 -8.20 -8.16 -2.39
C MET A 98 -7.74 -9.33 -3.24
N PHE A 99 -8.19 -9.40 -4.49
CA PHE A 99 -7.58 -10.24 -5.50
C PHE A 99 -6.38 -9.52 -6.11
N VAL A 100 -5.26 -10.21 -6.24
CA VAL A 100 -3.99 -9.65 -6.71
C VAL A 100 -3.47 -10.50 -7.86
N VAL A 101 -3.13 -9.85 -8.96
CA VAL A 101 -2.32 -10.45 -10.03
C VAL A 101 -0.89 -9.98 -9.87
N PHE A 102 0.05 -10.91 -9.82
CA PHE A 102 1.48 -10.64 -9.79
C PHE A 102 2.20 -11.48 -10.86
N GLY A 103 3.37 -11.04 -11.30
CA GLY A 103 3.99 -11.66 -12.49
C GLY A 103 3.11 -11.46 -13.73
N LYS A 104 3.14 -12.38 -14.69
CA LYS A 104 2.25 -12.32 -15.86
C LYS A 104 0.87 -12.93 -15.59
N HIS A 105 0.85 -14.07 -14.91
CA HIS A 105 -0.35 -14.92 -14.72
C HIS A 105 -0.37 -15.61 -13.35
N SER A 106 0.19 -15.00 -12.30
CA SER A 106 0.15 -15.55 -10.94
C SER A 106 -0.84 -14.78 -10.06
N PHE A 107 -1.52 -15.51 -9.17
CA PHE A 107 -2.68 -14.99 -8.45
C PHE A 107 -2.52 -15.15 -6.94
N ALA A 108 -2.93 -14.13 -6.21
CA ALA A 108 -3.01 -14.14 -4.76
C ALA A 108 -4.30 -13.51 -4.27
N GLU A 109 -4.65 -13.85 -3.03
CA GLU A 109 -5.74 -13.25 -2.30
C GLU A 109 -5.20 -12.67 -0.99
N VAL A 110 -5.64 -11.46 -0.64
CA VAL A 110 -5.24 -10.78 0.60
C VAL A 110 -6.48 -10.42 1.40
N ASP A 111 -6.55 -10.87 2.64
CA ASP A 111 -7.61 -10.45 3.56
C ASP A 111 -7.53 -8.94 3.85
N LEU A 112 -8.61 -8.21 3.63
CA LEU A 112 -8.60 -6.73 3.74
C LEU A 112 -8.41 -6.23 5.17
N SER A 113 -8.72 -7.05 6.17
CA SER A 113 -8.67 -6.67 7.58
C SER A 113 -7.29 -6.95 8.19
N THR A 114 -6.64 -8.04 7.80
CA THR A 114 -5.40 -8.56 8.41
C THR A 114 -4.18 -8.48 7.51
N GLY A 115 -4.33 -8.36 6.19
CA GLY A 115 -3.23 -8.47 5.24
C GLY A 115 -2.75 -9.91 5.03
N LYS A 116 -3.40 -10.91 5.63
CA LYS A 116 -3.06 -12.32 5.45
C LYS A 116 -3.18 -12.67 3.96
N THR A 117 -2.09 -13.17 3.41
CA THR A 117 -1.95 -13.41 1.97
C THR A 117 -1.97 -14.91 1.70
N LYS A 118 -2.74 -15.34 0.69
CA LYS A 118 -2.84 -16.72 0.22
C LYS A 118 -2.50 -16.77 -1.27
N TYR A 119 -1.58 -17.65 -1.64
CA TYR A 119 -1.32 -17.96 -3.05
C TYR A 119 -2.49 -18.78 -3.62
N LEU A 120 -2.97 -18.39 -4.81
CA LEU A 120 -4.10 -19.06 -5.48
C LEU A 120 -3.65 -19.94 -6.65
N GLY A 121 -2.40 -19.82 -7.10
CA GLY A 121 -1.89 -20.53 -8.27
C GLY A 121 -1.44 -19.60 -9.39
N SER A 122 -1.13 -20.20 -10.52
CA SER A 122 -0.76 -19.53 -11.76
C SER A 122 -1.36 -20.25 -12.96
N ASP A 123 -1.64 -19.49 -14.02
CA ASP A 123 -2.02 -19.98 -15.35
C ASP A 123 -0.80 -19.98 -16.28
#